data_AF-A0A965DXN3-F1
#
_entry.id   AF-A0A965DXN3-F1
#
_cell.length_a   1.000
_cell.length_b   1.000
_cell.length_c   1.000
_cell.angle_alpha   90.00
_cell.angle_beta   90.00
_cell.angle_gamma   90.00
#
_symmetry.space_group_name_H-M   'P 1'
#
loop_
_entity.id
_entity.type
_entity.pdbx_description
1 polymer ?
#
loop_
_entity_poly.entity_id
_entity_poly.type
_entity_poly.pdbx_seq_one_letter_code
_entity_poly.pdbx_strand_id
1 'polypeptide(L)'
;MSRELLELILPRLAKRLNRQLRRYRQGQLDDAEFTARFEELLEQQHAWLANRGYADVDAAIAVHGAVLVLSQPGLKAEAKEQSIPMEVIEFRAVKAAATDIVEHYGMNQLKAIHLIGSIVALYAGAK
;
A
#
# COMPACT_ATOMS: atom_id res chain seq x y z
N MET A 1 -12.01 9.42 5.11
CA MET A 1 -11.63 8.94 3.77
C MET A 1 -12.78 8.11 3.23
N SER A 2 -13.30 8.39 2.02
CA SER A 2 -14.47 7.64 1.52
C SER A 2 -14.06 6.23 1.11
N ARG A 3 -14.83 5.23 1.54
CA ARG A 3 -14.73 3.83 1.10
C ARG A 3 -14.67 3.70 -0.42
N GLU A 4 -15.37 4.59 -1.12
CA GLU A 4 -15.39 4.73 -2.58
C GLU A 4 -13.99 4.91 -3.20
N LEU A 5 -13.12 5.70 -2.55
CA LEU A 5 -11.76 5.93 -3.05
C LEU A 5 -10.95 4.63 -3.06
N LEU A 6 -11.10 3.80 -2.02
CA LEU A 6 -10.42 2.51 -1.95
C LEU A 6 -11.02 1.47 -2.88
N GLU A 7 -12.36 1.42 -3.00
CA GLU A 7 -13.05 0.55 -3.97
C GLU A 7 -12.66 0.87 -5.42
N LEU A 8 -12.28 2.12 -5.68
CA LEU A 8 -11.79 2.58 -6.97
C LEU A 8 -10.32 2.20 -7.22
N ILE A 9 -9.45 2.36 -6.21
CA ILE A 9 -8.00 2.13 -6.32
C ILE A 9 -7.66 0.65 -6.26
N LEU A 10 -8.22 -0.10 -5.31
CA LEU A 10 -7.85 -1.48 -5.01
C LEU A 10 -7.90 -2.39 -6.24
N PRO A 11 -8.97 -2.42 -7.08
CA PRO A 11 -8.99 -3.29 -8.25
C PRO A 11 -7.95 -2.93 -9.30
N ARG A 12 -7.72 -1.62 -9.53
CA ARG A 12 -6.73 -1.14 -10.51
C ARG A 12 -5.31 -1.44 -10.06
N LEU A 13 -5.02 -1.19 -8.78
CA LEU A 13 -3.71 -1.41 -8.18
C LEU A 13 -3.42 -2.91 -8.07
N ALA A 14 -4.38 -3.71 -7.57
CA ALA A 14 -4.26 -5.17 -7.48
C ALA A 14 -3.95 -5.83 -8.82
N LYS A 15 -4.69 -5.49 -9.89
CA LYS A 15 -4.49 -6.11 -11.22
C LYS A 15 -3.10 -5.82 -11.78
N ARG A 16 -2.66 -4.56 -11.70
CA ARG A 16 -1.38 -4.14 -12.26
C ARG A 16 -0.21 -4.61 -11.39
N LEU A 17 -0.34 -4.54 -10.07
CA LEU A 17 0.64 -5.04 -9.12
C LEU A 17 0.86 -6.54 -9.28
N ASN A 18 -0.23 -7.32 -9.32
CA ASN A 18 -0.16 -8.77 -9.47
C ASN A 18 0.51 -9.17 -10.79
N ARG A 19 0.32 -8.38 -11.86
CA ARG A 19 1.04 -8.59 -13.12
C ARG A 19 2.55 -8.43 -12.94
N GLN A 20 3.02 -7.35 -12.31
CA GLN A 20 4.46 -7.15 -12.11
C GLN A 20 5.05 -8.18 -11.14
N LEU A 21 4.34 -8.50 -10.06
CA LEU A 21 4.74 -9.52 -9.09
C LEU A 21 4.89 -10.91 -9.74
N ARG A 22 3.98 -11.27 -10.65
CA ARG A 22 4.10 -12.52 -11.41
C ARG A 22 5.35 -12.54 -12.29
N ARG A 23 5.64 -11.43 -12.99
CA ARG A 23 6.81 -11.34 -13.86
C ARG A 23 8.10 -11.43 -13.05
N TYR A 24 8.16 -10.75 -11.92
CA TYR A 24 9.27 -10.84 -10.97
C TYR A 24 9.49 -12.27 -10.47
N ARG A 25 8.44 -12.94 -9.98
CA ARG A 25 8.50 -14.34 -9.54
C ARG A 25 8.89 -15.34 -10.64
N GLN A 26 8.67 -14.97 -11.90
CA GLN A 26 9.05 -15.77 -13.07
C GLN A 26 10.48 -15.48 -13.55
N GLY A 27 11.22 -14.60 -12.87
CA GLY A 27 12.56 -14.15 -13.27
C GLY A 27 12.55 -13.27 -14.53
N GLN A 28 11.39 -12.73 -14.91
CA GLN A 28 11.24 -11.83 -16.07
C GLN A 28 11.47 -10.37 -15.72
N LEU A 29 11.57 -10.06 -14.43
CA LEU A 29 12.02 -8.79 -13.88
C LEU A 29 13.03 -9.11 -12.80
N ASP A 30 14.13 -8.39 -12.75
CA ASP A 30 15.01 -8.37 -11.58
C ASP A 30 14.48 -7.42 -10.49
N ASP A 31 15.20 -7.33 -9.37
CA ASP A 31 14.80 -6.49 -8.22
C ASP A 31 14.69 -5.00 -8.60
N ALA A 32 15.61 -4.50 -9.42
CA ALA A 32 15.66 -3.10 -9.81
C ALA A 32 14.52 -2.78 -10.79
N GLU A 33 14.30 -3.65 -11.77
CA GLU A 33 13.21 -3.52 -12.73
C GLU A 33 11.83 -3.65 -12.04
N PHE A 34 11.69 -4.58 -11.11
CA PHE A 34 10.46 -4.71 -10.34
C PHE A 34 10.17 -3.45 -9.52
N THR A 35 11.19 -2.93 -8.82
CA THR A 35 11.08 -1.71 -8.00
C THR A 35 10.69 -0.50 -8.85
N ALA A 36 11.40 -0.25 -9.95
CA ALA A 36 11.09 0.87 -10.85
C ALA A 36 9.66 0.76 -11.44
N ARG A 37 9.23 -0.44 -11.82
CA ARG A 37 7.86 -0.66 -12.35
C ARG A 37 6.79 -0.54 -11.28
N PHE A 38 7.13 -0.84 -10.03
CA PHE A 38 6.24 -0.67 -8.90
C PHE A 38 6.08 0.81 -8.57
N GLU A 39 7.17 1.57 -8.48
CA GLU A 39 7.16 3.03 -8.26
C GLU A 39 6.38 3.76 -9.37
N GLU A 40 6.67 3.46 -10.64
CA GLU A 40 5.94 4.02 -11.80
C GLU A 40 4.42 3.78 -11.68
N LEU A 41 4.03 2.60 -11.19
CA LEU A 41 2.64 2.25 -10.98
C LEU A 41 2.01 3.04 -9.85
N LEU A 42 2.72 3.32 -8.76
CA LEU A 42 2.22 4.15 -7.67
C LEU A 42 2.06 5.61 -8.12
N GLU A 43 3.05 6.17 -8.81
CA GLU A 43 3.00 7.53 -9.37
C GLU A 43 1.82 7.70 -10.33
N GLN A 44 1.59 6.73 -11.22
CA GLN A 44 0.45 6.75 -12.13
C GLN A 44 -0.89 6.77 -11.39
N GLN A 45 -1.01 6.07 -10.26
CA GLN A 45 -2.24 6.07 -9.48
C GLN A 45 -2.43 7.38 -8.74
N HIS A 46 -1.35 7.94 -8.19
CA HIS A 46 -1.37 9.25 -7.55
C HIS A 46 -1.81 10.34 -8.54
N ALA A 47 -1.15 10.41 -9.70
CA ALA A 47 -1.51 11.35 -10.77
C ALA A 47 -2.95 11.16 -11.27
N TRP A 48 -3.43 9.91 -11.36
CA TRP A 48 -4.80 9.63 -11.75
C TRP A 48 -5.85 10.11 -10.74
N LEU A 49 -5.53 10.07 -9.45
CA LEU A 49 -6.38 10.59 -8.38
C LEU A 49 -6.35 12.12 -8.33
N ALA A 50 -5.17 12.73 -8.47
CA ALA A 50 -5.02 14.18 -8.57
C ALA A 50 -5.86 14.75 -9.73
N ASN A 51 -5.82 14.11 -10.90
CA ASN A 51 -6.63 14.49 -12.07
C ASN A 51 -8.15 14.38 -11.85
N ARG A 52 -8.58 13.67 -10.80
CA ARG A 52 -10.01 13.55 -10.41
C ARG A 52 -10.39 14.52 -9.29
N GLY A 53 -9.48 15.39 -8.87
CA GLY A 53 -9.71 16.40 -7.83
C GLY A 53 -9.58 15.88 -6.40
N TYR A 54 -9.00 14.70 -6.20
CA TYR A 54 -8.67 14.23 -4.85
C TYR A 54 -7.45 14.99 -4.31
N ALA A 55 -7.45 15.31 -3.03
CA ALA A 55 -6.30 15.92 -2.38
C ALA A 55 -5.11 14.94 -2.39
N ASP A 56 -3.91 15.44 -2.67
CA ASP A 56 -2.71 14.59 -2.81
C ASP A 56 -2.43 13.72 -1.59
N VAL A 57 -2.70 14.25 -0.39
CA VAL A 57 -2.53 13.52 0.86
C VAL A 57 -3.53 12.37 1.02
N ASP A 58 -4.79 12.56 0.59
CA ASP A 58 -5.81 11.51 0.63
C ASP A 58 -5.51 10.42 -0.41
N ALA A 59 -5.01 10.83 -1.59
CA ALA A 59 -4.54 9.91 -2.62
C ALA A 59 -3.37 9.06 -2.12
N ALA A 60 -2.38 9.70 -1.50
CA ALA A 60 -1.22 9.01 -0.94
C ALA A 60 -1.63 8.00 0.15
N ILE A 61 -2.46 8.39 1.11
CA ILE A 61 -2.97 7.47 2.15
C ILE A 61 -3.66 6.26 1.51
N ALA A 62 -4.52 6.49 0.53
CA ALA A 62 -5.28 5.41 -0.10
C ALA A 62 -4.36 4.45 -0.89
N VAL A 63 -3.34 4.98 -1.57
CA VAL A 63 -2.33 4.18 -2.28
C VAL A 63 -1.50 3.34 -1.30
N HIS A 64 -0.96 3.93 -0.24
CA HIS A 64 -0.20 3.20 0.78
C HIS A 64 -1.04 2.13 1.47
N GLY A 65 -2.28 2.45 1.85
CA GLY A 65 -3.22 1.48 2.43
C GLY A 65 -3.52 0.32 1.47
N ALA A 66 -3.75 0.60 0.19
CA ALA A 66 -3.98 -0.41 -0.82
C ALA A 66 -2.76 -1.34 -1.03
N VAL A 67 -1.55 -0.78 -1.04
CA VAL A 67 -0.30 -1.56 -1.11
C VAL A 67 -0.20 -2.52 0.08
N LEU A 68 -0.40 -2.04 1.31
CA LEU A 68 -0.32 -2.88 2.51
C LEU A 68 -1.35 -4.03 2.49
N VAL A 69 -2.58 -3.75 2.08
CA VAL A 69 -3.63 -4.78 1.90
C VAL A 69 -3.18 -5.86 0.92
N LEU A 70 -2.56 -5.48 -0.20
CA LEU A 70 -2.10 -6.43 -1.21
C LEU A 70 -0.85 -7.20 -0.77
N SER A 71 -0.02 -6.62 0.09
CA SER A 71 1.20 -7.21 0.64
C SER A 71 0.95 -8.20 1.78
N GLN A 72 -0.30 -8.33 2.28
CA GLN A 72 -0.67 -9.22 3.39
C GLN A 72 -0.11 -10.64 3.33
N PRO A 73 -0.12 -11.36 2.19
CA PRO A 73 0.49 -12.69 2.12
C PRO A 73 2.01 -12.68 2.39
N GLY A 74 2.70 -11.63 1.95
CA GLY A 74 4.13 -11.44 2.20
C GLY A 74 4.41 -11.12 3.67
N LEU A 75 3.62 -10.21 4.26
CA LEU A 75 3.71 -9.87 5.68
C LEU A 75 3.46 -11.10 6.58
N LYS A 76 2.51 -11.97 6.21
CA LYS A 76 2.26 -13.24 6.92
C LYS A 76 3.43 -14.23 6.81
N ALA A 77 4.07 -14.29 5.65
CA ALA A 77 5.26 -15.12 5.46
C ALA A 77 6.42 -14.61 6.33
N GLU A 78 6.66 -13.30 6.32
CA GLU A 78 7.68 -12.65 7.14
C GLU A 78 7.45 -12.87 8.64
N ALA A 79 6.22 -12.68 9.13
CA ALA A 79 5.86 -12.92 10.53
C ALA A 79 6.16 -14.36 10.96
N LYS A 80 5.87 -15.34 10.09
CA LYS A 80 6.16 -16.76 10.31
C LYS A 80 7.66 -17.04 10.32
N GLU A 81 8.41 -16.49 9.37
CA GLU A 81 9.87 -16.66 9.28
C GLU A 81 10.59 -16.09 10.50
N GLN A 82 10.16 -14.91 10.96
CA GLN A 82 10.75 -14.23 12.11
C GLN A 82 10.18 -14.69 13.46
N SER A 83 9.20 -15.60 13.48
CA SER A 83 8.52 -16.08 14.69
C SER A 83 7.96 -14.95 15.57
N ILE A 84 7.36 -13.94 14.94
CA ILE A 84 6.73 -12.79 15.61
C ILE A 84 5.25 -12.70 15.27
N PRO A 85 4.42 -12.10 16.14
CA PRO A 85 3.00 -11.91 15.86
C PRO A 85 2.78 -11.09 14.59
N MET A 86 1.78 -11.47 13.79
CA MET A 86 1.43 -10.79 12.55
C MET A 86 1.12 -9.31 12.79
N GLU A 87 0.47 -9.02 13.92
CA GLU A 87 0.09 -7.67 14.35
C GLU A 87 1.32 -6.76 14.52
N VAL A 88 2.47 -7.32 14.93
CA VAL A 88 3.72 -6.57 15.07
C VAL A 88 4.30 -6.21 13.71
N ILE A 89 4.31 -7.14 12.75
CA ILE A 89 4.74 -6.89 11.37
C ILE A 89 3.82 -5.88 10.69
N GLU A 90 2.51 -6.06 10.81
CA GLU A 90 1.52 -5.15 10.24
C GLU A 90 1.67 -3.74 10.81
N PHE A 91 1.81 -3.61 12.13
CA PHE A 91 2.01 -2.30 12.76
C PHE A 91 3.31 -1.63 12.29
N ARG A 92 4.40 -2.38 12.12
CA ARG A 92 5.66 -1.85 11.56
C ARG A 92 5.45 -1.34 10.14
N ALA A 93 4.73 -2.08 9.30
CA ALA A 93 4.44 -1.70 7.92
C ALA A 93 3.54 -0.45 7.85
N VAL A 94 2.50 -0.38 8.68
CA VAL A 94 1.63 0.81 8.81
C VAL A 94 2.43 2.01 9.28
N LYS A 95 3.30 1.85 10.28
CA LYS A 95 4.15 2.92 10.79
C LYS A 95 5.12 3.44 9.73
N ALA A 96 5.75 2.55 8.97
CA ALA A 96 6.63 2.92 7.86
C ALA A 96 5.87 3.75 6.81
N ALA A 97 4.71 3.25 6.35
CA ALA A 97 3.88 3.98 5.39
C ALA A 97 3.40 5.35 5.94
N ALA A 98 3.08 5.43 7.23
CA ALA A 98 2.70 6.68 7.86
C ALA A 98 3.87 7.69 7.94
N THR A 99 5.10 7.22 8.14
CA THR A 99 6.29 8.06 8.08
C THR A 99 6.46 8.69 6.71
N ASP A 100 6.32 7.92 5.62
CA ASP A 100 6.40 8.44 4.26
C ASP A 100 5.37 9.57 4.02
N ILE A 101 4.13 9.39 4.51
CA ILE A 101 3.07 10.40 4.43
C ILE A 101 3.44 11.67 5.20
N VAL A 102 4.01 11.54 6.40
CA VAL A 102 4.40 12.68 7.24
C VAL A 102 5.50 13.49 6.56
N GLU A 103 6.51 12.80 6.03
CA GLU A 103 7.67 13.43 5.41
C GLU A 103 7.31 14.21 4.13
N HIS A 104 6.39 13.69 3.32
CA HIS A 104 6.04 14.29 2.03
C HIS A 104 4.84 15.23 2.07
N TYR A 105 3.94 15.08 3.04
CA TYR A 105 2.66 15.80 3.07
C TYR A 105 2.39 16.56 4.37
N GLY A 106 3.32 16.55 5.33
CA GLY A 106 3.21 17.33 6.57
C GLY A 106 2.04 16.94 7.49
N MET A 107 1.49 15.73 7.32
CA MET A 107 0.40 15.22 8.14
C MET A 107 0.89 14.81 9.53
N ASN A 108 0.03 14.89 10.55
CA ASN A 108 0.31 14.31 11.86
C ASN A 108 0.47 12.78 11.78
N GLN A 109 1.56 12.24 12.34
CA GLN A 109 1.89 10.81 12.26
C GLN A 109 0.82 9.90 12.88
N LEU A 110 0.27 10.25 14.05
CA LEU A 110 -0.78 9.44 14.68
C LEU A 110 -2.05 9.39 13.83
N LYS A 111 -2.40 10.51 13.20
CA LYS A 111 -3.51 10.58 12.25
C LYS A 111 -3.26 9.70 11.03
N ALA A 112 -2.06 9.75 10.45
CA ALA A 112 -1.68 8.91 9.31
C ALA A 112 -1.72 7.42 9.66
N ILE A 113 -1.16 7.02 10.81
CA ILE A 113 -1.22 5.64 11.32
C ILE A 113 -2.68 5.19 11.47
N HIS A 114 -3.53 6.02 12.08
CA HIS A 114 -4.92 5.68 12.29
C HIS A 114 -5.69 5.48 10.98
N LEU A 115 -5.49 6.39 10.01
CA LEU A 115 -6.15 6.31 8.71
C LEU A 115 -5.70 5.07 7.93
N ILE A 116 -4.38 4.85 7.82
CA ILE A 116 -3.82 3.68 7.09
C ILE A 116 -4.22 2.38 7.80
N GLY A 117 -4.11 2.31 9.12
CA GLY A 117 -4.49 1.14 9.91
C GLY A 117 -5.96 0.78 9.75
N SER A 118 -6.85 1.78 9.70
CA SER A 118 -8.28 1.56 9.45
C SER A 118 -8.55 0.93 8.08
N ILE A 119 -7.80 1.32 7.06
CA ILE A 119 -7.88 0.74 5.71
C ILE A 119 -7.46 -0.73 5.76
N VAL A 120 -6.30 -1.01 6.36
CA VAL A 120 -5.78 -2.38 6.47
C VAL A 120 -6.76 -3.25 7.23
N ALA A 121 -7.26 -2.81 8.39
CA ALA A 121 -8.24 -3.56 9.18
C ALA A 121 -9.52 -3.88 8.39
N LEU A 122 -10.05 -2.90 7.64
CA LEU A 122 -11.29 -3.07 6.88
C LEU A 122 -11.17 -4.08 5.73
N TYR A 123 -10.01 -4.15 5.07
CA TYR A 123 -9.82 -4.96 3.85
C TYR A 123 -8.98 -6.23 4.06
N ALA A 124 -8.12 -6.28 5.07
CA ALA A 124 -7.29 -7.44 5.41
C ALA A 124 -7.98 -8.37 6.42
N GLY A 125 -8.83 -7.84 7.31
CA GLY A 125 -9.60 -8.62 8.28
C GLY A 125 -10.87 -9.29 7.73
N ALA A 126 -11.24 -9.01 6.49
CA ALA A 126 -12.48 -9.52 5.87
C ALA A 126 -12.37 -10.96 5.29
N LYS A 127 -11.49 -11.81 5.85
CA LYS A 127 -11.36 -13.21 5.45
C LYS A 127 -11.23 -14.15 6.63
#